data_AF-A0A7K2LS39-F1
#
_entry.id   AF-A0A7K2LS39-F1
#
_cell.length_a   1.000
_cell.length_b   1.000
_cell.length_c   1.000
_cell.angle_alpha   90.00
_cell.angle_beta   90.00
_cell.angle_gamma   90.00
#
_symmetry.space_group_name_H-M   'P 1'
#
loop_
_entity.id
_entity.type
_entity.pdbx_description
1 polymer ?
#
loop_
_entity_poly.entity_id
_entity_poly.type
_entity_poly.pdbx_seq_one_letter_code
_entity_poly.pdbx_strand_id
1 'polypeptide(L)'
;MTAPHGRPLLHLAADIGGQQAYDAGPHVEAARLAESGRLDFVTLDDSFARPGPDALTVLSRAAPATHRIGLVPTVTTTHTEPFQVQAAVATLDWLSRGRAGWRIEVSLTEGEA
;
A
#
# COMPACT_ATOMS: atom_id res chain seq x y z
N MET A 1 0.77 -1.55 41.58
CA MET A 1 -0.27 -1.50 40.52
C MET A 1 0.33 -2.05 39.24
N THR A 2 0.19 -3.35 39.03
CA THR A 2 0.71 -4.06 37.86
C THR A 2 -0.28 -3.88 36.72
N ALA A 3 0.14 -3.25 35.62
CA ALA A 3 -0.70 -3.13 34.43
C ALA A 3 -1.03 -4.56 33.91
N PRO A 4 -2.30 -4.87 33.59
CA PRO A 4 -2.63 -6.13 32.95
C PRO A 4 -1.88 -6.17 31.61
N HIS A 5 -1.05 -7.17 31.42
CA HIS A 5 -0.35 -7.39 30.16
C HIS A 5 -1.41 -7.80 29.13
N GLY A 6 -1.96 -6.81 28.42
CA GLY A 6 -2.88 -7.03 27.32
C GLY A 6 -2.24 -8.00 26.32
N ARG A 7 -3.05 -8.92 25.80
CA ARG A 7 -2.60 -9.81 24.73
C ARG A 7 -1.96 -8.97 23.62
N PRO A 8 -0.80 -9.37 23.08
CA PRO A 8 -0.18 -8.63 22.00
C PRO A 8 -1.17 -8.55 20.83
N LEU A 9 -1.43 -7.33 20.37
CA LEU A 9 -2.22 -7.10 19.18
C LEU A 9 -1.38 -7.53 17.98
N LEU A 10 -1.89 -8.51 17.24
CA LEU A 10 -1.26 -8.97 16.01
C LEU A 10 -2.02 -8.35 14.84
N HIS A 11 -1.31 -7.61 14.00
CA HIS A 11 -1.84 -7.09 12.75
C HIS A 11 -1.48 -8.02 11.60
N LEU A 12 -2.46 -8.32 10.76
CA LEU A 12 -2.33 -9.15 9.58
C LEU A 12 -2.34 -8.26 8.34
N ALA A 13 -1.32 -8.42 7.52
CA ALA A 13 -1.20 -7.73 6.25
C ALA A 13 -0.90 -8.72 5.13
N ALA A 14 -1.33 -8.36 3.92
CA ALA A 14 -1.00 -9.10 2.72
C ALA A 14 -0.33 -8.16 1.73
N ASP A 15 0.80 -8.62 1.17
CA ASP A 15 1.26 -8.09 -0.09
C ASP A 15 0.32 -8.58 -1.20
N ILE A 16 -0.21 -7.64 -1.97
CA ILE A 16 -1.07 -7.91 -3.13
C ILE A 16 -0.32 -7.67 -4.45
N GLY A 17 1.01 -7.60 -4.39
CA GLY A 17 1.89 -7.79 -5.53
C GLY A 17 1.59 -9.11 -6.25
N GLY A 18 1.78 -9.13 -7.57
CA GLY A 18 1.39 -10.27 -8.40
C GLY A 18 2.08 -10.30 -9.77
N GLN A 19 1.75 -11.33 -10.55
CA GLN A 19 2.21 -11.46 -11.94
C GLN A 19 1.65 -10.33 -12.81
N GLN A 20 2.48 -9.90 -13.76
CA GLN A 20 2.32 -8.77 -14.68
C GLN A 20 0.86 -8.47 -15.06
N ALA A 21 0.38 -7.27 -14.71
CA ALA A 21 -0.82 -6.72 -15.27
C ALA A 21 -0.61 -5.23 -15.55
N TYR A 22 -0.79 -4.83 -16.82
CA TYR A 22 -0.99 -3.42 -17.19
C TYR A 22 -2.34 -2.88 -16.69
N ASP A 23 -3.15 -3.75 -16.08
CA ASP A 23 -4.44 -3.44 -15.48
C ASP A 23 -4.34 -3.54 -13.95
N ALA A 24 -4.94 -2.56 -13.26
CA ALA A 24 -5.04 -2.56 -11.81
C ALA A 24 -6.19 -3.45 -11.28
N GLY A 25 -7.04 -4.00 -12.15
CA GLY A 25 -8.17 -4.88 -11.81
C GLY A 25 -7.82 -6.03 -10.85
N PRO A 26 -6.78 -6.84 -11.12
CA PRO A 26 -6.36 -7.93 -10.22
C PRO A 26 -6.01 -7.45 -8.81
N HIS A 27 -5.35 -6.29 -8.67
CA HIS A 27 -5.01 -5.72 -7.38
C HIS A 27 -6.25 -5.23 -6.61
N VAL A 28 -7.26 -4.69 -7.31
CA VAL A 28 -8.54 -4.31 -6.69
C VAL A 28 -9.27 -5.53 -6.14
N GLU A 29 -9.32 -6.62 -6.89
CA GLU A 29 -9.95 -7.87 -6.43
C GLU A 29 -9.17 -8.51 -5.26
N ALA A 30 -7.83 -8.47 -5.29
CA ALA A 30 -7.00 -8.91 -4.17
C ALA A 30 -7.26 -8.07 -2.90
N ALA A 31 -7.40 -6.74 -3.03
CA ALA A 31 -7.72 -5.86 -1.91
C ALA A 31 -9.11 -6.17 -1.31
N ARG A 32 -10.11 -6.44 -2.15
CA ARG A 32 -11.45 -6.88 -1.71
C ARG A 32 -11.40 -8.23 -0.99
N LEU A 33 -10.62 -9.17 -1.52
CA LEU A 33 -10.42 -10.47 -0.91
C LEU A 33 -9.77 -10.34 0.48
N ALA A 34 -8.70 -9.56 0.59
CA ALA A 34 -8.05 -9.27 1.87
C ALA A 34 -8.99 -8.60 2.87
N GLU A 35 -9.81 -7.65 2.41
CA GLU A 35 -10.83 -7.00 3.24
C GLU A 35 -11.88 -8.00 3.75
N SER A 36 -12.33 -8.92 2.89
CA SER A 36 -13.26 -9.99 3.26
C SER A 36 -12.64 -10.96 4.28
N GLY A 37 -11.34 -11.24 4.13
CA GLY A 37 -10.54 -12.08 5.02
C GLY A 37 -10.17 -11.43 6.35
N ARG A 38 -10.54 -10.15 6.55
CA ARG A 38 -10.30 -9.39 7.79
C ARG A 38 -8.85 -9.12 8.13
N LEU A 39 -8.05 -8.90 7.09
CA LEU A 39 -6.75 -8.30 7.23
C LEU A 39 -6.88 -6.81 7.62
N ASP A 40 -5.84 -6.30 8.28
CA ASP A 40 -5.75 -4.92 8.73
C ASP A 40 -5.38 -3.99 7.56
N PHE A 41 -4.44 -4.40 6.71
CA PHE A 41 -4.01 -3.62 5.56
C PHE A 41 -3.44 -4.48 4.43
N VAL A 42 -3.38 -3.90 3.22
CA VAL A 42 -2.64 -4.45 2.09
C VAL A 42 -1.44 -3.59 1.78
N THR A 43 -0.36 -4.22 1.30
CA THR A 43 0.81 -3.57 0.73
C THR A 43 0.91 -3.84 -0.75
N LEU A 44 1.57 -2.94 -1.47
CA LEU A 44 1.94 -3.15 -2.86
C LEU A 44 3.32 -2.53 -3.08
N ASP A 45 4.23 -3.35 -3.58
CA ASP A 45 5.60 -2.94 -3.87
C ASP A 45 5.66 -2.06 -5.12
N ASP A 46 6.56 -1.08 -5.10
CA ASP A 46 6.83 -0.19 -6.22
C ASP A 46 8.20 -0.52 -6.81
N SER A 47 8.32 -0.50 -8.15
CA SER A 47 9.56 -0.86 -8.82
C SER A 47 9.75 -0.04 -10.09
N PHE A 48 10.79 0.80 -10.09
CA PHE A 48 11.16 1.62 -11.26
C PHE A 48 11.63 0.78 -12.46
N ALA A 49 12.06 -0.44 -12.23
CA ALA A 49 12.50 -1.35 -13.28
C ALA A 49 11.34 -1.98 -14.07
N ARG A 50 10.08 -1.72 -13.68
CA ARG A 50 8.89 -2.40 -14.24
C ARG A 50 7.91 -1.40 -14.86
N PRO A 51 7.52 -1.57 -16.14
CA PRO A 51 6.50 -0.73 -16.75
C PRO A 51 5.11 -1.04 -16.17
N GLY A 52 4.41 -0.01 -15.70
CA GLY A 52 3.08 -0.12 -15.11
C GLY A 52 2.73 1.12 -14.27
N PRO A 53 1.50 1.23 -13.77
CA PRO A 53 1.16 2.23 -12.77
C PRO A 53 1.93 1.96 -11.46
N ASP A 54 2.38 3.02 -10.79
CA ASP A 54 3.01 2.92 -9.48
C ASP A 54 2.03 2.41 -8.40
N ALA A 55 2.57 1.96 -7.27
CA ALA A 55 1.78 1.39 -6.18
C ALA A 55 0.72 2.35 -5.63
N LEU A 56 1.02 3.65 -5.55
CA LEU A 56 0.10 4.70 -5.08
C LEU A 56 -1.10 4.84 -6.02
N THR A 57 -0.86 4.83 -7.32
CA THR A 57 -1.88 4.91 -8.38
C THR A 57 -2.79 3.68 -8.34
N VAL A 58 -2.22 2.48 -8.21
CA VAL A 58 -2.98 1.24 -8.10
C VAL A 58 -3.86 1.24 -6.84
N LEU A 59 -3.31 1.58 -5.68
CA LEU A 59 -4.08 1.60 -4.43
C LEU A 59 -5.10 2.74 -4.38
N SER A 60 -4.85 3.86 -5.07
CA SER A 60 -5.85 4.93 -5.25
C SER A 60 -7.07 4.44 -6.05
N ARG A 61 -6.88 3.53 -7.00
CA ARG A 61 -7.99 2.86 -7.70
C ARG A 61 -8.74 1.87 -6.81
N ALA A 62 -8.03 1.17 -5.91
CA ALA A 62 -8.64 0.22 -4.97
C ALA A 62 -9.40 0.90 -3.81
N ALA A 63 -9.06 2.15 -3.48
CA ALA A 63 -9.68 2.92 -2.41
C ALA A 63 -11.21 2.96 -2.44
N PRO A 64 -11.89 3.35 -3.53
CA PRO A 64 -13.37 3.35 -3.57
C PRO A 64 -13.99 1.96 -3.60
N ALA A 65 -13.21 0.92 -3.92
CA ALA A 65 -13.69 -0.47 -4.03
C ALA A 65 -13.63 -1.26 -2.71
N THR A 66 -13.10 -0.64 -1.65
CA THR A 66 -12.95 -1.19 -0.29
C THR A 66 -13.48 -0.18 0.73
N HIS A 67 -13.73 -0.62 1.97
CA HIS A 67 -14.41 0.20 2.98
C HIS A 67 -13.70 0.30 4.34
N ARG A 68 -12.81 -0.63 4.66
CA ARG A 68 -12.22 -0.79 6.00
C ARG A 68 -10.76 -1.19 6.01
N ILE A 69 -10.26 -1.88 4.98
CA ILE A 69 -8.86 -2.30 4.95
C ILE A 69 -7.91 -1.12 4.76
N GLY A 70 -6.77 -1.08 5.44
CA GLY A 70 -5.72 -0.09 5.21
C GLY A 70 -5.04 -0.28 3.84
N LEU A 71 -4.63 0.82 3.21
CA LEU A 71 -3.97 0.83 1.90
C LEU A 71 -2.57 1.43 2.07
N VAL A 72 -1.55 0.58 2.01
CA VAL A 72 -0.18 0.94 2.37
C VAL A 72 0.75 0.71 1.17
N PRO A 73 0.85 1.67 0.23
CA PRO A 73 1.81 1.56 -0.86
C PRO A 73 3.24 1.60 -0.31
N THR A 74 4.10 0.83 -0.93
CA THR A 74 5.55 1.02 -0.83
C THR A 74 5.93 2.17 -1.74
N VAL A 75 6.74 3.12 -1.28
CA VAL A 75 7.31 4.16 -2.14
C VAL A 75 8.80 4.25 -1.87
N THR A 76 9.58 4.09 -2.93
CA THR A 76 11.03 4.17 -2.90
C THR A 76 11.47 5.62 -2.89
N THR A 77 12.14 6.03 -1.82
CA THR A 77 12.46 7.45 -1.52
C THR A 77 13.77 7.95 -2.11
N THR A 78 14.52 7.08 -2.77
CA THR A 78 15.85 7.38 -3.32
C THR A 78 15.81 8.42 -4.45
N HIS A 79 14.73 8.42 -5.24
CA HIS A 79 14.56 9.28 -6.41
C HIS A 79 13.27 10.13 -6.40
N THR A 80 12.41 9.91 -5.40
CA THR A 80 11.10 10.56 -5.36
C THR A 80 11.18 11.80 -4.49
N GLU A 81 10.85 12.95 -5.08
CA GLU A 81 10.82 14.23 -4.38
C GLU A 81 9.81 14.16 -3.20
N PRO A 82 10.18 14.57 -1.97
CA PRO A 82 9.31 14.45 -0.80
C PRO A 82 7.92 15.09 -0.98
N PHE A 83 7.85 16.18 -1.74
CA PHE A 83 6.59 16.85 -2.06
C PHE A 83 5.66 15.97 -2.91
N GLN A 84 6.21 15.19 -3.84
CA GLN A 84 5.41 14.27 -4.67
C GLN A 84 4.83 13.14 -3.84
N VAL A 85 5.63 12.54 -2.95
CA VAL A 85 5.14 11.50 -2.02
C VAL A 85 4.04 12.05 -1.12
N GLN A 86 4.26 13.24 -0.54
CA GLN A 86 3.28 13.88 0.34
C GLN A 86 1.93 14.10 -0.37
N ALA A 87 1.96 14.66 -1.58
CA ALA A 87 0.74 14.94 -2.34
C ALA A 87 0.00 13.65 -2.72
N ALA A 88 0.72 12.60 -3.12
CA ALA A 88 0.13 11.33 -3.53
C ALA A 88 -0.47 10.57 -2.33
N VAL A 89 0.23 10.50 -1.20
CA VAL A 89 -0.29 9.87 0.03
C VAL A 89 -1.51 10.65 0.56
N ALA A 90 -1.48 11.99 0.55
CA ALA A 90 -2.65 12.79 0.94
C ALA A 90 -3.86 12.55 0.03
N THR A 91 -3.62 12.34 -1.27
CA THR A 91 -4.67 11.98 -2.22
C THR A 91 -5.28 10.62 -1.89
N LEU A 92 -4.44 9.61 -1.62
CA LEU A 92 -4.89 8.29 -1.21
C LEU A 92 -5.66 8.33 0.11
N ASP A 93 -5.21 9.14 1.07
CA ASP A 93 -5.88 9.30 2.36
C ASP A 93 -7.31 9.85 2.17
N TRP A 94 -7.43 10.88 1.33
CA TRP A 94 -8.71 11.47 1.00
C TRP A 94 -9.65 10.50 0.28
N LEU A 95 -9.16 9.81 -0.76
CA LEU A 95 -9.94 8.81 -1.51
C LEU A 95 -10.37 7.62 -0.65
N SER A 96 -9.50 7.19 0.26
CA SER A 96 -9.73 6.04 1.14
C SER A 96 -10.51 6.38 2.41
N ARG A 97 -10.71 7.67 2.70
CA ARG A 97 -11.33 8.22 3.92
C ARG A 97 -10.54 7.90 5.19
N GLY A 98 -9.25 8.21 5.20
CA GLY A 98 -8.42 8.05 6.40
C GLY A 98 -7.76 6.67 6.54
N ARG A 99 -7.67 5.88 5.46
CA ARG A 99 -7.13 4.51 5.49
C ARG A 99 -5.76 4.39 4.82
N ALA A 100 -5.14 5.50 4.44
CA ALA A 100 -3.84 5.47 3.81
C ALA A 100 -2.74 5.23 4.85
N GLY A 101 -1.75 4.44 4.47
CA GLY A 101 -0.46 4.40 5.12
C GLY A 101 0.65 4.58 4.09
N TRP A 102 1.89 4.40 4.51
CA TRP A 102 3.04 4.43 3.63
C TRP A 102 4.13 3.50 4.18
N ARG A 103 4.64 2.59 3.33
CA ARG A 103 5.82 1.79 3.62
C ARG A 103 7.03 2.43 2.94
N ILE A 104 7.98 2.89 3.74
CA ILE A 104 9.18 3.55 3.25
C ILE A 104 10.20 2.49 2.84
N GLU A 105 10.68 2.58 1.61
CA GLU A 105 11.79 1.74 1.13
C GLU A 105 12.88 2.62 0.51
N VAL A 106 14.11 2.12 0.55
CA VAL A 106 15.29 2.74 -0.06
C VAL A 106 15.79 1.80 -1.14
N SER A 107 16.23 2.34 -2.28
CA SER A 107 16.77 1.52 -3.36
C SER A 107 18.02 0.80 -2.86
N LEU A 108 18.01 -0.53 -2.94
CA LEU A 108 19.15 -1.36 -2.56
C LEU A 108 19.93 -1.88 -3.77
N THR A 109 19.45 -1.61 -4.99
CA THR A 109 20.00 -2.15 -6.23
C THR A 109 20.46 -1.07 -7.20
N GLU A 110 21.51 -1.35 -7.97
CA GLU A 110 22.11 -0.43 -8.95
C GLU A 110 21.17 -0.14 -10.14
N GLY A 111 20.16 -0.99 -10.38
CA GLY A 111 19.11 -0.75 -11.37
C GLY A 111 17.94 0.10 -10.85
N GLU A 112 17.91 0.37 -9.54
CA GLU A 112 16.98 1.29 -8.88
C GLU A 112 17.71 2.53 -8.33
N ALA A 113 19.01 2.64 -8.60
CA ALA A 113 19.92 3.74 -8.28
C ALA A 113 19.94 4.82 -9.37
#